data_AF-A0A7Y1Z2T8-F1
#
_entry.id   AF-A0A7Y1Z2T8-F1
#
_cell.length_a   1.000
_cell.length_b   1.000
_cell.length_c   1.000
_cell.angle_alpha   90.00
_cell.angle_beta   90.00
_cell.angle_gamma   90.00
#
_symmetry.space_group_name_H-M   'P 1'
#
loop_
_entity.id
_entity.type
_entity.pdbx_description
1 polymer ?
#
loop_
_entity_poly.entity_id
_entity_poly.type
_entity_poly.pdbx_seq_one_letter_code
_entity_poly.pdbx_strand_id
1 'polypeptide(L)'
;MPRPFAAVVLGMGEDGHTASWFADGDCLQAATDPTCSRSIVAMRATSAGEPRITLTLPVVLDTALLVVHIEGDSKRAVLERALQPGAVRAMPVRAVLRQNELPVDLYWCP
;
A
#
# COMPACT_ATOMS: atom_id res chain seq x y z
N MET A 1 3.38 -3.56 -19.21
CA MET A 1 4.32 -2.49 -18.79
C MET A 1 5.68 -3.12 -18.57
N PRO A 2 6.79 -2.49 -18.98
CA PRO A 2 8.12 -2.97 -18.67
C PRO A 2 8.31 -2.97 -17.15
N ARG A 3 8.89 -4.05 -16.63
CA ARG A 3 9.20 -4.26 -15.22
C ARG A 3 10.64 -4.79 -15.09
N PRO A 4 11.35 -4.52 -13.98
CA PRO A 4 10.87 -3.78 -12.79
C PRO A 4 10.59 -2.30 -13.08
N PHE A 5 9.68 -1.68 -12.34
CA PHE A 5 9.51 -0.23 -12.40
C PHE A 5 10.76 0.47 -11.88
N ALA A 6 11.16 1.58 -12.49
CA ALA A 6 12.30 2.36 -11.99
C ALA A 6 12.05 2.87 -10.56
N ALA A 7 10.83 3.31 -10.26
CA ALA A 7 10.41 3.68 -8.92
C ALA A 7 8.89 3.52 -8.75
N VAL A 8 8.47 3.21 -7.52
CA VAL A 8 7.08 3.30 -7.06
C VAL A 8 7.05 4.23 -5.86
N VAL A 9 6.23 5.28 -5.94
CA VAL A 9 5.98 6.22 -4.84
C VAL A 9 4.54 6.05 -4.38
N LEU A 10 4.38 5.63 -3.13
CA LEU A 10 3.09 5.38 -2.49
C LEU A 10 2.76 6.50 -1.50
N GLY A 11 1.49 6.87 -1.45
CA GLY A 11 0.95 7.65 -0.33
C GLY A 11 0.37 6.74 0.76
N MET A 12 -0.02 7.34 1.89
CA MET A 12 -0.80 6.66 2.93
C MET A 12 -1.98 7.53 3.38
N GLY A 13 -3.16 6.93 3.52
CA GLY A 13 -4.34 7.56 4.11
C GLY A 13 -4.33 7.52 5.64
N GLU A 14 -5.22 8.29 6.28
CA GLU A 14 -5.31 8.33 7.75
C GLU A 14 -5.85 7.02 8.37
N ASP A 15 -6.58 6.25 7.57
CA ASP A 15 -7.03 4.89 7.85
C ASP A 15 -5.93 3.82 7.63
N GLY A 16 -4.73 4.22 7.16
CA GLY A 16 -3.63 3.31 6.86
C GLY A 16 -3.77 2.59 5.52
N HIS A 17 -4.68 3.00 4.63
CA HIS A 17 -4.67 2.51 3.25
C HIS A 17 -3.45 3.05 2.48
N THR A 18 -3.04 2.33 1.45
CA THR A 18 -2.11 2.80 0.42
C THR A 18 -2.60 2.32 -0.94
N ALA A 19 -2.08 2.88 -2.04
CA ALA A 19 -2.63 2.65 -3.38
C ALA A 19 -4.16 2.81 -3.36
N SER A 20 -4.91 1.80 -3.79
CA SER A 20 -6.35 1.67 -3.47
C SER A 20 -6.62 0.37 -2.73
N TRP A 21 -5.79 0.04 -1.75
CA TRP A 21 -5.94 -1.10 -0.85
C TRP A 21 -6.62 -0.63 0.44
N PHE A 22 -7.95 -0.67 0.47
CA PHE A 22 -8.75 -0.24 1.63
C PHE A 22 -9.05 -1.42 2.55
N ALA A 23 -9.13 -1.18 3.87
CA ALA A 23 -9.37 -2.21 4.88
C ALA A 23 -10.73 -2.94 4.71
N ASP A 24 -11.73 -2.21 4.24
CA ASP A 24 -13.09 -2.68 3.89
C ASP A 24 -13.23 -3.07 2.41
N GLY A 25 -12.13 -3.14 1.67
CA GLY A 25 -12.09 -3.44 0.25
C GLY A 25 -12.48 -4.88 -0.10
N ASP A 26 -13.40 -5.05 -1.05
CA ASP A 26 -13.90 -6.35 -1.53
C ASP A 26 -12.80 -7.27 -2.09
N CYS A 27 -11.77 -6.68 -2.71
CA CYS A 27 -10.65 -7.39 -3.32
C CYS A 27 -9.33 -7.21 -2.57
N LEU A 28 -9.34 -6.71 -1.32
CA LEU A 28 -8.12 -6.43 -0.57
C LEU A 28 -7.20 -7.65 -0.46
N GLN A 29 -7.74 -8.81 -0.11
CA GLN A 29 -6.96 -10.04 0.04
C GLN A 29 -6.18 -10.36 -1.24
N ALA A 30 -6.83 -10.32 -2.40
CA ALA A 30 -6.18 -10.56 -3.68
C ALA A 30 -5.20 -9.45 -4.06
N ALA A 31 -5.49 -8.20 -3.69
CA ALA A 31 -4.60 -7.07 -3.96
C ALA A 31 -3.29 -7.15 -3.17
N THR A 32 -3.32 -7.67 -1.94
CA THR A 32 -2.16 -7.74 -1.04
C THR A 32 -1.53 -9.14 -0.94
N ASP A 33 -1.99 -10.11 -1.73
CA ASP A 33 -1.45 -11.47 -1.74
C ASP A 33 -0.10 -11.49 -2.51
N PRO A 34 1.02 -11.88 -1.87
CA PRO A 34 2.33 -11.98 -2.53
C PRO A 34 2.35 -12.98 -3.69
N THR A 35 1.38 -13.89 -3.76
CA THR A 35 1.27 -14.91 -4.81
C THR A 35 0.26 -14.55 -5.90
N CYS A 36 -0.33 -13.34 -5.85
CA CYS A 36 -1.33 -12.90 -6.81
C CYS A 36 -0.75 -12.83 -8.24
N SER A 37 -1.33 -13.60 -9.16
CA SER A 37 -0.93 -13.59 -10.58
C SER A 37 -1.49 -12.42 -11.38
N ARG A 38 -2.46 -11.68 -10.84
CA ARG A 38 -3.09 -10.53 -11.51
C ARG A 38 -2.21 -9.30 -11.30
N SER A 39 -2.00 -8.51 -12.34
CA SER A 39 -1.27 -7.24 -12.19
C SER A 39 -2.12 -6.12 -11.61
N ILE A 40 -3.42 -6.16 -11.89
CA ILE A 40 -4.40 -5.13 -11.54
C ILE A 40 -5.65 -5.82 -10.99
N VAL A 41 -6.29 -5.20 -10.00
CA VAL A 41 -7.63 -5.58 -9.55
C VAL A 41 -8.53 -4.34 -9.42
N ALA A 42 -9.83 -4.53 -9.60
CA ALA A 42 -10.82 -3.55 -9.20
C ALA A 42 -10.96 -3.59 -7.67
N MET A 43 -11.31 -2.45 -7.07
CA MET A 43 -11.56 -2.35 -5.63
C MET A 43 -12.84 -1.57 -5.39
N ARG A 44 -13.75 -2.12 -4.57
CA ARG A 44 -14.88 -1.39 -4.00
C ARG A 44 -14.76 -1.40 -2.49
N ALA A 45 -14.91 -0.22 -1.92
CA ALA A 45 -14.89 0.04 -0.49
C ALA A 45 -15.83 1.21 -0.20
N THR A 46 -16.58 1.14 0.88
CA THR A 46 -17.46 2.25 1.31
C THR A 46 -16.61 3.46 1.65
N SER A 47 -15.45 3.24 2.28
CA SER A 47 -14.47 4.27 2.62
C SER A 47 -13.90 5.03 1.42
N ALA A 48 -13.90 4.42 0.22
CA ALA A 48 -13.35 5.01 -0.99
C ALA A 48 -14.31 5.94 -1.73
N GLY A 49 -15.61 5.91 -1.41
CA GLY A 49 -16.68 6.68 -2.06
C GLY A 49 -17.07 6.21 -3.47
N GLU A 50 -16.12 5.64 -4.22
CA GLU A 50 -16.31 5.15 -5.59
C GLU A 50 -15.39 3.96 -5.92
N PRO A 51 -15.73 3.13 -6.94
CA PRO A 51 -14.88 2.03 -7.37
C PRO A 51 -13.50 2.50 -7.87
N ARG A 52 -12.45 1.75 -7.54
CA ARG A 52 -11.06 2.03 -7.93
C ARG A 52 -10.46 0.91 -8.76
N ILE A 53 -9.34 1.22 -9.40
CA ILE A 53 -8.43 0.27 -10.02
C ILE A 53 -7.10 0.37 -9.28
N THR A 54 -6.49 -0.76 -8.91
CA THR A 54 -5.23 -0.77 -8.17
C THR A 54 -4.27 -1.82 -8.70
N LEU A 55 -2.97 -1.52 -8.64
CA LEU A 55 -1.93 -2.53 -8.79
C LEU A 55 -1.96 -3.49 -7.61
N THR A 56 -1.55 -4.73 -7.83
CA THR A 56 -1.37 -5.74 -6.77
C THR A 56 0.02 -5.65 -6.14
N LEU A 57 0.17 -6.22 -4.95
CA LEU A 57 1.43 -6.20 -4.20
C LEU A 57 2.62 -6.71 -5.03
N PRO A 58 2.55 -7.87 -5.75
CA PRO A 58 3.69 -8.32 -6.55
C PRO A 58 4.12 -7.34 -7.63
N VAL A 59 3.19 -6.54 -8.18
CA VAL A 59 3.53 -5.51 -9.17
C VAL A 59 4.11 -4.25 -8.54
N VAL A 60 3.68 -3.91 -7.32
CA VAL A 60 4.27 -2.82 -6.53
C VAL A 60 5.70 -3.15 -6.09
N LEU A 61 5.98 -4.42 -5.72
CA LEU A 61 7.29 -4.86 -5.25
C LEU A 61 8.30 -5.14 -6.38
N ASP A 62 7.82 -5.34 -7.62
CA ASP A 62 8.66 -5.44 -8.82
C ASP A 62 9.15 -4.05 -9.26
N THR A 63 9.98 -3.42 -8.41
CA THR A 63 10.54 -2.09 -8.59
C THR A 63 11.98 -1.97 -8.08
N ALA A 64 12.76 -1.05 -8.65
CA ALA A 64 14.11 -0.76 -8.19
C ALA A 64 14.16 0.21 -7.00
N LEU A 65 13.11 1.02 -6.78
CA LEU A 65 13.00 1.97 -5.68
C LEU A 65 11.55 2.04 -5.18
N LEU A 66 11.34 1.76 -3.89
CA LEU A 66 10.03 1.79 -3.25
C LEU A 66 10.01 2.85 -2.16
N VAL A 67 9.14 3.85 -2.32
CA VAL A 67 9.01 4.98 -1.41
C VAL A 67 7.60 5.04 -0.85
N VAL A 68 7.47 5.29 0.46
CA VAL A 68 6.24 5.79 1.07
C VAL A 68 6.45 7.26 1.44
N HIS A 69 5.68 8.14 0.82
CA HIS A 69 5.70 9.57 1.06
C HIS A 69 4.43 10.01 1.80
N ILE A 70 4.60 10.69 2.93
CA ILE A 70 3.50 11.21 3.75
C ILE A 70 3.79 12.63 4.24
N GLU A 71 2.74 13.38 4.51
CA GLU A 71 2.82 14.78 4.92
C GLU A 71 1.94 15.02 6.15
N GLY A 72 2.39 15.88 7.06
CA GLY A 72 1.66 16.26 8.26
C GLY A 72 1.82 15.31 9.45
N ASP A 73 1.70 15.88 10.65
CA ASP A 73 1.81 15.14 11.92
C ASP A 73 0.73 14.06 12.07
N SER A 74 -0.48 14.29 11.54
CA SER A 74 -1.56 13.30 11.54
C SER A 74 -1.11 11.99 10.86
N LYS A 75 -0.50 12.08 9.67
CA LYS A 75 -0.02 10.90 8.95
C LYS A 75 1.20 10.26 9.58
N ARG A 76 2.06 11.05 10.23
CA ARG A 76 3.18 10.50 11.02
C ARG A 76 2.68 9.60 12.14
N ALA A 77 1.68 10.04 12.91
CA ALA A 77 1.08 9.22 13.97
C ALA A 77 0.47 7.92 13.40
N VAL A 78 -0.15 7.98 12.22
CA VAL A 78 -0.67 6.79 11.53
C VAL A 78 0.46 5.85 11.09
N LEU A 79 1.58 6.37 10.62
CA LEU A 79 2.75 5.58 10.23
C LEU A 79 3.35 4.87 11.44
N GLU A 80 3.52 5.58 12.56
CA GLU A 80 3.99 5.00 13.82
C GLU A 80 3.08 3.83 14.27
N ARG A 81 1.76 3.95 14.11
CA ARG A 81 0.79 2.86 14.35
C ARG A 81 0.90 1.72 13.32
N ALA A 82 1.19 2.02 12.06
CA ALA A 82 1.37 1.02 11.02
C ALA A 82 2.59 0.11 11.30
N LEU A 83 3.66 0.69 11.84
CA LEU A 83 4.89 0.01 12.23
C LEU A 83 4.69 -0.95 13.42
N GLN A 84 3.72 -0.68 14.31
CA GLN A 84 3.38 -1.61 15.41
C GLN A 84 2.70 -2.89 14.91
N PRO A 85 2.85 -4.04 15.61
CA PRO A 85 2.23 -5.32 15.23
C PRO A 85 0.72 -5.23 14.93
N GLY A 86 0.24 -6.14 14.08
CA GLY A 86 -1.19 -6.23 13.72
C GLY A 86 -1.42 -6.71 12.28
N ALA A 87 -2.66 -7.02 11.91
CA ALA A 87 -2.98 -7.56 10.59
C ALA A 87 -2.78 -6.52 9.47
N VAL A 88 -2.41 -6.99 8.27
CA VAL A 88 -2.40 -6.19 7.02
C VAL A 88 -3.79 -5.64 6.74
N ARG A 89 -4.85 -6.45 6.93
CA ARG A 89 -6.23 -6.00 6.73
C ARG A 89 -6.61 -4.76 7.54
N ALA A 90 -6.05 -4.60 8.74
CA ALA A 90 -6.35 -3.46 9.60
C ALA A 90 -5.66 -2.16 9.14
N MET A 91 -4.48 -2.27 8.50
CA MET A 91 -3.75 -1.13 7.93
C MET A 91 -3.00 -1.63 6.69
N PRO A 92 -3.61 -1.57 5.50
CA PRO A 92 -3.10 -2.20 4.28
C PRO A 92 -1.69 -1.78 3.88
N VAL A 93 -1.23 -0.58 4.26
CA VAL A 93 0.16 -0.14 4.07
C VAL A 93 1.19 -1.11 4.68
N ARG A 94 0.80 -1.92 5.67
CA ARG A 94 1.65 -2.97 6.28
C ARG A 94 2.12 -4.03 5.29
N ALA A 95 1.39 -4.27 4.19
CA ALA A 95 1.83 -5.16 3.13
C ALA A 95 3.15 -4.68 2.50
N VAL A 96 3.31 -3.35 2.39
CA VAL A 96 4.51 -2.69 1.86
C VAL A 96 5.56 -2.55 2.95
N LEU A 97 5.18 -2.13 4.16
CA LEU A 97 6.15 -1.83 5.24
C LEU A 97 6.82 -3.08 5.83
N ARG A 98 6.29 -4.29 5.58
CA ARG A 98 6.74 -5.54 6.25
C ARG A 98 7.16 -6.65 5.31
N GLN A 99 7.13 -6.42 4.01
CA GLN A 99 7.76 -7.33 3.05
C GLN A 99 9.29 -7.27 3.20
N ASN A 100 9.98 -8.30 2.72
CA ASN A 100 11.44 -8.46 2.83
C ASN A 100 12.13 -8.62 1.47
N GLU A 101 11.46 -8.25 0.37
CA GLU A 101 11.97 -8.33 -1.01
C GLU A 101 12.90 -7.17 -1.35
N LEU A 102 12.58 -5.95 -0.89
CA LEU A 102 13.36 -4.74 -1.13
C LEU A 102 13.20 -3.71 0.00
N PRO A 103 14.16 -2.80 0.22
CA PRO A 103 14.00 -1.72 1.19
C PRO A 103 12.85 -0.78 0.83
N VAL A 104 12.23 -0.18 1.84
CA VAL A 104 11.22 0.86 1.70
C VAL A 104 11.76 2.15 2.30
N ASP A 105 11.89 3.18 1.47
CA ASP A 105 12.28 4.50 1.93
C ASP A 105 11.05 5.27 2.42
N LEU A 106 11.15 5.84 3.62
CA LEU A 106 10.09 6.65 4.22
C LEU A 106 10.46 8.12 4.12
N TYR A 107 9.68 8.90 3.38
CA TYR A 107 9.82 10.36 3.30
C TYR A 107 8.64 11.00 4.02
N TRP A 108 8.94 11.90 4.96
CA TRP A 108 7.94 12.66 5.71
C TRP A 108 8.33 14.14 5.79
N CYS A 109 7.34 15.02 5.64
CA CYS A 109 7.44 16.43 5.96
C CYS A 109 6.31 16.86 6.93
N PRO A 110 6.58 17.84 7.81
CA PRO A 110 5.58 18.39 8.73
C PRO A 110 4.48 19.17 8.02
#